data_AF-A0A4Q3FFX0-F1
#
_entry.id   AF-A0A4Q3FFX0-F1
#
_cell.length_a   1.000
_cell.length_b   1.000
_cell.length_c   1.000
_cell.angle_alpha   90.00
_cell.angle_beta   90.00
_cell.angle_gamma   90.00
#
_symmetry.space_group_name_H-M   'P 1'
#
loop_
_entity.id
_entity.type
_entity.pdbx_description
1 polymer ?
#
loop_
_entity_poly.entity_id
_entity_poly.type
_entity_poly.pdbx_seq_one_letter_code
_entity_poly.pdbx_strand_id
1 'polypeptide(L)'
;MRIERRYTSAGQSPYAAIPFRSAISEIKNPDGSVVFRLEGIEVPEAWSQVASDVLAQKYFRKAGVPAHMKKVEENDVPSFLWRSIADEAALAELPEGERYGSEISSKQVFDRLAGCWTYWGWKGGYFTSEEDAAAFHDELRFMLATQRVAPNSPQWFNTGLHWAYGIDGPSQGHFYVDFKTGKLVKSKSSYEHPQPHACFIQGVQDDLV
;
A
#
# COMPACT_ATOMS: atom_id res chain seq x y z
N MET A 1 -19.41 4.57 -11.01
CA MET A 1 -19.84 4.32 -9.62
C MET A 1 -19.79 5.66 -8.91
N ARG A 2 -20.92 6.05 -8.29
CA ARG A 2 -20.98 7.22 -7.44
C ARG A 2 -20.59 6.85 -6.02
N ILE A 3 -19.81 7.68 -5.34
CA ILE A 3 -19.30 7.42 -4.00
C ILE A 3 -19.70 8.56 -3.07
N GLU A 4 -20.56 8.25 -2.11
CA GLU A 4 -20.97 9.21 -1.08
C GLU A 4 -19.94 9.22 0.06
N ARG A 5 -19.47 10.41 0.43
CA ARG A 5 -18.61 10.59 1.60
C ARG A 5 -19.42 10.40 2.88
N ARG A 6 -18.93 9.56 3.78
CA ARG A 6 -19.59 9.24 5.07
C ARG A 6 -18.75 9.70 6.26
N TYR A 7 -17.43 9.56 6.16
CA TYR A 7 -16.51 9.84 7.25
C TYR A 7 -15.56 11.01 6.97
N THR A 8 -15.39 11.35 5.70
CA THR A 8 -14.41 12.35 5.25
C THR A 8 -15.07 13.57 4.64
N SER A 9 -14.33 14.68 4.56
CA SER A 9 -14.77 15.91 3.90
C SER A 9 -13.86 16.22 2.72
N ALA A 10 -14.44 16.67 1.61
CA ALA A 10 -13.66 17.04 0.41
C ALA A 10 -12.64 18.13 0.74
N GLY A 11 -11.41 17.99 0.21
CA GLY A 11 -10.32 18.94 0.42
C GLY A 11 -9.66 18.88 1.81
N GLN A 12 -10.12 17.99 2.71
CA GLN A 12 -9.49 17.77 4.00
C GLN A 12 -8.75 16.43 4.02
N SER A 13 -7.68 16.32 4.82
CA SER A 13 -7.01 15.04 5.01
C SER A 13 -7.99 14.03 5.61
N PRO A 14 -8.04 12.77 5.11
CA PRO A 14 -8.86 11.72 5.72
C PRO A 14 -8.41 11.37 7.15
N TYR A 15 -7.23 11.84 7.56
CA TYR A 15 -6.68 11.64 8.89
C TYR A 15 -6.96 12.82 9.84
N ALA A 16 -7.55 13.92 9.37
CA ALA A 16 -7.67 15.16 10.15
C ALA A 16 -8.41 14.99 11.48
N ALA A 17 -9.40 14.09 11.53
CA ALA A 17 -10.19 13.79 12.74
C ALA A 17 -9.70 12.57 13.53
N ILE A 18 -8.56 11.98 13.15
CA ILE A 18 -7.99 10.79 13.79
C ILE A 18 -6.71 11.21 14.50
N PRO A 19 -6.64 11.13 15.84
CA PRO A 19 -5.39 11.37 16.55
C PRO A 19 -4.39 10.25 16.26
N PHE A 20 -3.12 10.61 16.05
CA PHE A 20 -2.01 9.69 15.88
C PHE A 20 -1.01 9.87 17.01
N ARG A 21 -0.37 8.77 17.41
CA ARG A 21 0.71 8.74 18.39
C ARG A 21 1.95 8.08 17.81
N SER A 22 3.10 8.43 18.37
CA SER A 22 4.32 7.66 18.17
C SER A 22 4.28 6.36 18.99
N ALA A 23 4.78 5.27 18.44
CA ALA A 23 4.94 4.00 19.12
C ALA A 23 6.32 3.39 18.83
N ILE A 24 6.65 2.36 19.59
CA ILE A 24 7.83 1.53 19.38
C ILE A 24 7.32 0.11 19.18
N SER A 25 7.83 -0.58 18.16
CA SER A 25 7.65 -2.02 18.03
C SER A 25 8.97 -2.73 18.30
N GLU A 26 8.93 -3.73 19.17
CA GLU A 26 10.11 -4.47 19.58
C GLU A 26 9.80 -5.97 19.72
N ILE A 27 10.73 -6.80 19.28
CA ILE A 27 10.75 -8.24 19.55
C ILE A 27 12.01 -8.51 20.39
N LYS A 28 11.82 -9.15 21.55
CA LYS A 28 12.90 -9.58 22.43
C LYS A 28 12.95 -11.09 22.56
N ASN A 29 14.14 -11.64 22.72
CA ASN A 29 14.37 -13.02 23.14
C ASN A 29 14.04 -13.20 24.63
N PRO A 30 13.88 -14.46 25.11
CA PRO A 30 13.68 -14.74 26.54
C PRO A 30 14.81 -14.21 27.45
N ASP A 31 16.02 -14.07 26.92
CA ASP A 31 17.18 -13.51 27.62
C ASP A 31 17.20 -11.97 27.65
N GLY A 32 16.20 -11.32 27.06
CA GLY A 32 16.06 -9.87 26.99
C GLY A 32 16.78 -9.19 25.81
N SER A 33 17.55 -9.93 25.01
CA SER A 33 18.21 -9.39 23.81
C SER A 33 17.18 -9.00 22.73
N VAL A 34 17.46 -7.91 22.01
CA VAL A 34 16.53 -7.35 21.01
C VAL A 34 16.76 -8.03 19.65
N VAL A 35 15.71 -8.64 19.10
CA VAL A 35 15.69 -9.29 17.78
C VAL A 35 15.28 -8.30 16.70
N PHE A 36 14.33 -7.42 17.01
CA PHE A 36 13.84 -6.39 16.11
C PHE A 36 13.41 -5.20 16.94
N ARG A 37 13.70 -3.99 16.46
CA ARG A 37 13.22 -2.76 17.07
C ARG A 37 13.00 -1.73 15.98
N LEU A 38 11.82 -1.13 15.98
CA LEU A 38 11.48 0.01 15.13
C LEU A 38 10.81 1.06 16.00
N GLU A 39 11.49 2.20 16.15
CA GLU A 39 11.02 3.33 16.94
C GLU A 39 10.37 4.39 16.05
N GLY A 40 9.62 5.30 16.68
CA GLY A 40 9.09 6.45 15.98
C GLY A 40 7.93 6.11 15.03
N ILE A 41 7.34 4.91 15.14
CA ILE A 41 6.28 4.54 14.22
C ILE A 41 5.01 5.34 14.50
N GLU A 42 4.39 5.87 13.46
CA GLU A 42 3.17 6.67 13.60
C GLU A 42 1.92 5.80 13.38
N VAL A 43 1.09 5.67 14.42
CA VAL A 43 -0.12 4.84 14.41
C VAL A 43 -1.31 5.59 15.01
N PRO A 44 -2.56 5.28 14.65
CA PRO A 44 -3.72 5.88 15.29
C PRO A 44 -3.70 5.64 16.80
N GLU A 45 -4.02 6.66 17.59
CA GLU A 45 -3.93 6.59 19.06
C GLU A 45 -4.79 5.47 19.64
N ALA A 46 -5.96 5.23 19.03
CA ALA A 46 -6.90 4.18 19.43
C ALA A 46 -6.38 2.74 19.19
N TRP A 47 -5.29 2.56 18.44
CA TRP A 47 -4.75 1.22 18.18
C TRP A 47 -4.06 0.66 19.42
N SER A 48 -4.32 -0.63 19.68
CA SER A 48 -3.58 -1.38 20.68
C SER A 48 -2.10 -1.48 20.31
N GLN A 49 -1.26 -1.71 21.32
CA GLN A 49 0.16 -1.98 21.08
C GLN A 49 0.35 -3.21 20.18
N VAL A 50 -0.43 -4.28 20.39
CA VAL A 50 -0.40 -5.49 19.55
C VAL A 50 -0.71 -5.19 18.08
N ALA A 51 -1.70 -4.33 17.80
CA ALA A 51 -2.00 -3.94 16.42
C ALA A 51 -0.85 -3.15 15.79
N SER A 52 -0.23 -2.27 16.57
CA SER A 52 0.95 -1.48 16.17
C SER A 52 2.14 -2.39 15.86
N ASP A 53 2.37 -3.40 16.70
CA ASP A 53 3.43 -4.39 16.54
C ASP A 53 3.23 -5.25 15.30
N VAL A 54 2.01 -5.78 15.09
CA VAL A 54 1.70 -6.58 13.90
C VAL A 54 1.92 -5.77 12.63
N LEU A 55 1.49 -4.51 12.60
CA LEU A 55 1.71 -3.62 11.46
C LEU A 55 3.20 -3.45 11.18
N ALA A 56 3.99 -3.05 12.18
CA ALA A 56 5.41 -2.80 12.03
C ALA A 56 6.22 -4.05 11.64
N GLN A 57 5.89 -5.19 12.24
CA GLN A 57 6.68 -6.42 12.07
C GLN A 57 6.35 -7.17 10.79
N LYS A 58 5.09 -7.10 10.33
CA LYS A 58 4.58 -7.89 9.21
C LYS A 58 4.26 -7.06 7.98
N TYR A 59 3.62 -5.90 8.13
CA TYR A 59 2.98 -5.21 7.01
C TYR A 59 3.74 -3.98 6.51
N PHE A 60 4.59 -3.36 7.33
CA PHE A 60 5.53 -2.37 6.84
C PHE A 60 6.50 -2.97 5.84
N ARG A 61 6.66 -2.29 4.70
CA ARG A 61 7.77 -2.56 3.79
C ARG A 61 9.07 -2.21 4.50
N LYS A 62 9.94 -3.20 4.69
CA LYS A 62 11.16 -3.06 5.50
C LYS A 62 12.35 -2.42 4.80
N ALA A 63 12.35 -2.39 3.47
CA ALA A 63 13.47 -1.87 2.67
C ALA A 63 13.01 -1.44 1.28
N GLY A 64 13.78 -0.55 0.65
CA GLY A 64 13.56 -0.08 -0.71
C GLY A 64 12.52 1.02 -0.83
N VAL A 65 12.02 1.57 0.29
CA VAL A 65 11.16 2.77 0.27
C VAL A 65 12.08 3.98 0.09
N PRO A 66 11.98 4.72 -1.02
CA PRO A 66 12.86 5.87 -1.27
C PRO A 66 12.54 7.04 -0.33
N ALA A 67 13.58 7.72 0.17
CA ALA A 67 13.43 8.92 1.00
C ALA A 67 12.85 10.11 0.22
N HIS A 68 13.15 10.19 -1.09
CA HIS A 68 12.61 11.18 -2.02
C HIS A 68 11.95 10.51 -3.22
N MET A 69 10.77 11.01 -3.56
CA MET A 69 9.94 10.51 -4.65
C MET A 69 9.48 11.66 -5.52
N LYS A 70 9.23 11.36 -6.78
CA LYS A 70 8.55 12.26 -7.71
C LYS A 70 7.33 11.58 -8.32
N LYS A 71 6.32 12.39 -8.63
CA LYS A 71 5.12 11.92 -9.34
C LYS A 71 5.43 11.68 -10.81
N VAL A 72 4.80 10.65 -11.37
CA VAL A 72 4.83 10.40 -12.81
C VAL A 72 3.55 10.95 -13.41
N GLU A 73 3.69 11.95 -14.27
CA GLU A 73 2.56 12.55 -14.96
C GLU A 73 1.89 11.52 -15.89
N GLU A 74 0.59 11.37 -15.70
CA GLU A 74 -0.27 10.51 -16.50
C GLU A 74 -1.51 11.32 -16.90
N ASN A 75 -1.54 11.84 -18.13
CA ASN A 75 -2.58 12.76 -18.59
C ASN A 75 -4.01 12.19 -18.60
N ASP A 76 -4.14 10.86 -18.55
CA ASP A 76 -5.41 10.14 -18.46
C ASP A 76 -5.80 9.81 -16.99
N VAL A 77 -5.03 10.29 -16.01
CA VAL A 77 -5.22 10.05 -14.58
C VAL A 77 -5.23 11.39 -13.84
N PRO A 78 -6.18 11.62 -12.91
CA PRO A 78 -6.20 12.81 -12.07
C PRO A 78 -4.87 12.95 -11.31
N SER A 79 -4.36 14.18 -11.21
CA SER A 79 -3.02 14.44 -10.69
C SER A 79 -2.81 13.97 -9.25
N PHE A 80 -3.86 13.98 -8.43
CA PHE A 80 -3.81 13.45 -7.06
C PHE A 80 -3.56 11.93 -7.00
N LEU A 81 -3.84 11.22 -8.10
CA LEU A 81 -3.80 9.77 -8.21
C LEU A 81 -2.59 9.25 -9.01
N TRP A 82 -1.73 10.17 -9.47
CA TRP A 82 -0.46 9.81 -10.11
C TRP A 82 0.39 8.95 -9.19
N ARG A 83 0.94 7.89 -9.77
CA ARG A 83 1.94 7.05 -9.12
C ARG A 83 3.21 7.85 -8.86
N SER A 84 4.04 7.34 -7.96
CA SER A 84 5.35 7.91 -7.69
C SER A 84 6.46 6.91 -8.01
N ILE A 85 7.65 7.45 -8.28
CA ILE A 85 8.90 6.71 -8.43
C ILE A 85 9.98 7.37 -7.58
N ALA A 86 11.06 6.66 -7.31
CA ALA A 86 12.26 7.24 -6.71
C ALA A 86 12.74 8.46 -7.50
N ASP A 87 13.03 9.55 -6.80
CA ASP A 87 13.66 10.71 -7.42
C ASP A 87 15.18 10.59 -7.32
N GLU A 88 15.77 9.87 -8.28
CA GLU A 88 17.20 9.55 -8.31
C GLU A 88 18.11 10.77 -8.18
N ALA A 89 17.70 11.94 -8.71
CA ALA A 89 18.48 13.17 -8.60
C ALA A 89 18.48 13.69 -7.15
N ALA A 90 17.31 13.75 -6.49
CA ALA A 90 17.22 14.16 -5.10
C ALA A 90 17.85 13.13 -4.14
N LEU A 91 17.74 11.84 -4.46
CA LEU A 91 18.38 10.76 -3.67
C LEU A 91 19.91 10.80 -3.78
N ALA A 92 20.48 11.21 -4.92
CA ALA A 92 21.92 11.32 -5.08
C ALA A 92 22.57 12.32 -4.11
N GLU A 93 21.82 13.34 -3.68
CA GLU A 93 22.24 14.35 -2.70
C GLU A 93 22.27 13.84 -1.25
N LEU A 94 21.65 12.68 -0.98
CA LEU A 94 21.67 12.05 0.34
C LEU A 94 22.84 11.05 0.48
N PRO A 95 23.35 10.85 1.72
CA PRO A 95 24.25 9.74 2.03
C PRO A 95 23.64 8.39 1.59
N GLU A 96 24.45 7.47 1.06
CA GLU A 96 23.98 6.20 0.48
C GLU A 96 23.03 5.42 1.42
N GLY A 97 23.36 5.37 2.71
CA GLY A 97 22.56 4.69 3.74
C GLY A 97 21.22 5.37 4.09
N GLU A 98 20.98 6.59 3.62
CA GLU A 98 19.75 7.36 3.90
C GLU A 98 18.82 7.44 2.69
N ARG A 99 19.24 6.94 1.52
CA ARG A 99 18.46 7.02 0.27
C ARG A 99 17.22 6.15 0.29
N TYR A 100 17.31 4.99 0.93
CA TYR A 100 16.22 4.01 1.01
C TYR A 100 16.07 3.48 2.43
N GLY A 101 14.83 3.31 2.86
CA GLY A 101 14.49 2.81 4.18
C GLY A 101 13.24 1.95 4.19
N SER A 102 12.54 1.96 5.32
CA SER A 102 11.27 1.26 5.55
C SER A 102 10.08 2.21 5.60
N GLU A 103 8.87 1.65 5.54
CA GLU A 103 7.68 2.35 6.05
C GLU A 103 7.84 2.54 7.57
N ILE A 104 7.44 3.71 8.06
CA ILE A 104 7.49 4.14 9.46
C ILE A 104 6.17 4.76 9.94
N SER A 105 5.20 4.97 9.04
CA SER A 105 3.85 5.44 9.41
C SER A 105 2.81 4.49 8.86
N SER A 106 1.80 4.20 9.67
CA SER A 106 0.60 3.51 9.24
C SER A 106 -0.12 4.22 8.08
N LYS A 107 0.00 5.55 7.98
CA LYS A 107 -0.55 6.34 6.86
C LYS A 107 0.04 5.88 5.53
N GLN A 108 1.35 5.62 5.48
CA GLN A 108 2.03 5.12 4.27
C GLN A 108 1.40 3.82 3.75
N VAL A 109 1.07 2.90 4.67
CA VAL A 109 0.40 1.63 4.34
C VAL A 109 -1.02 1.89 3.83
N PHE A 110 -1.79 2.72 4.52
CA PHE A 110 -3.17 3.03 4.12
C PHE A 110 -3.22 3.75 2.76
N ASP A 111 -2.32 4.70 2.55
CA ASP A 111 -2.18 5.48 1.31
C ASP A 111 -1.81 4.59 0.13
N ARG A 112 -0.83 3.69 0.27
CA ARG A 112 -0.47 2.80 -0.85
C ARG A 112 -1.59 1.82 -1.19
N LEU A 113 -2.31 1.30 -0.20
CA LEU A 113 -3.43 0.38 -0.42
C LEU A 113 -4.57 1.10 -1.14
N ALA A 114 -5.11 2.14 -0.51
CA ALA A 114 -6.26 2.87 -1.01
C ALA A 114 -5.95 3.57 -2.34
N GLY A 115 -4.76 4.16 -2.47
CA GLY A 115 -4.30 4.81 -3.69
C GLY A 115 -4.18 3.83 -4.86
N CYS A 116 -3.59 2.65 -4.64
CA CYS A 116 -3.47 1.63 -5.69
C CYS A 116 -4.84 1.10 -6.16
N TRP A 117 -5.75 0.81 -5.22
CA TRP A 117 -7.11 0.38 -5.59
C TRP A 117 -7.87 1.46 -6.32
N THR A 118 -7.74 2.73 -5.89
CA THR A 118 -8.35 3.87 -6.57
C THR A 118 -7.76 4.04 -7.97
N TYR A 119 -6.44 3.91 -8.12
CA TYR A 119 -5.74 4.02 -9.40
C TYR A 119 -6.21 2.95 -10.40
N TRP A 120 -6.29 1.69 -9.97
CA TRP A 120 -6.84 0.62 -10.82
C TRP A 120 -8.33 0.82 -11.12
N GLY A 121 -9.12 1.25 -10.15
CA GLY A 121 -10.54 1.58 -10.35
C GLY A 121 -10.73 2.72 -11.37
N TRP A 122 -9.86 3.73 -11.32
CA TRP A 122 -9.88 4.83 -12.29
C TRP A 122 -9.52 4.33 -13.70
N LYS A 123 -8.39 3.63 -13.86
CA LYS A 123 -7.97 3.07 -15.15
C LYS A 123 -9.02 2.11 -15.73
N GLY A 124 -9.72 1.37 -14.87
CA GLY A 124 -10.82 0.48 -15.24
C GLY A 124 -12.17 1.17 -15.52
N GLY A 125 -12.26 2.49 -15.41
CA GLY A 125 -13.50 3.23 -15.67
C GLY A 125 -14.61 3.02 -14.63
N TYR A 126 -14.26 2.65 -13.40
CA TYR A 126 -15.24 2.32 -12.36
C TYR A 126 -15.92 3.57 -11.79
N PHE A 127 -15.28 4.73 -11.78
CA PHE A 127 -15.80 5.94 -11.14
C PHE A 127 -16.61 6.79 -12.11
N THR A 128 -17.65 7.46 -11.61
CA THR A 128 -18.48 8.35 -12.44
C THR A 128 -17.83 9.73 -12.62
N SER A 129 -17.01 10.16 -11.66
CA SER A 129 -16.29 11.43 -11.70
C SER A 129 -14.96 11.35 -10.93
N GLU A 130 -14.10 12.36 -11.09
CA GLU A 130 -12.87 12.51 -10.27
C GLU A 130 -13.20 12.66 -8.78
N GLU A 131 -14.31 13.34 -8.45
CA GLU A 131 -14.77 13.50 -7.08
C GLU A 131 -15.14 12.15 -6.44
N ASP A 132 -15.77 11.26 -7.20
CA ASP A 132 -16.08 9.90 -6.73
C ASP A 132 -14.81 9.08 -6.45
N ALA A 133 -13.78 9.22 -7.30
CA ALA A 133 -12.49 8.55 -7.09
C ALA A 133 -11.77 9.11 -5.84
N ALA A 134 -11.78 10.43 -5.66
CA ALA A 134 -11.22 11.08 -4.48
C ALA A 134 -11.98 10.67 -3.21
N ALA A 135 -13.32 10.61 -3.26
CA ALA A 135 -14.14 10.15 -2.14
C ALA A 135 -13.82 8.69 -1.78
N PHE A 136 -13.71 7.79 -2.77
CA PHE A 136 -13.33 6.40 -2.53
C PHE A 136 -11.95 6.28 -1.85
N HIS A 137 -10.98 7.04 -2.34
CA HIS A 137 -9.63 7.09 -1.78
C HIS A 137 -9.63 7.57 -0.33
N ASP A 138 -10.35 8.65 -0.03
CA ASP A 138 -10.40 9.23 1.31
C ASP A 138 -11.13 8.33 2.31
N GLU A 139 -12.31 7.82 1.93
CA GLU A 139 -13.13 6.95 2.78
C GLU A 139 -12.37 5.67 3.14
N LEU A 140 -11.66 5.04 2.19
CA LEU A 140 -10.86 3.85 2.47
C LEU A 140 -9.72 4.14 3.44
N ARG A 141 -9.02 5.26 3.29
CA ARG A 141 -7.93 5.64 4.20
C ARG A 141 -8.43 5.86 5.62
N PHE A 142 -9.58 6.52 5.77
CA PHE A 142 -10.24 6.68 7.06
C PHE A 142 -10.68 5.32 7.63
N MET A 143 -11.33 4.48 6.83
CA MET A 143 -11.84 3.18 7.29
C MET A 143 -10.72 2.21 7.67
N LEU A 144 -9.58 2.22 6.96
CA LEU A 144 -8.39 1.44 7.32
C LEU A 144 -7.77 1.94 8.63
N ALA A 145 -7.57 3.26 8.76
CA ALA A 145 -7.01 3.86 9.98
C ALA A 145 -7.87 3.61 11.21
N THR A 146 -9.19 3.60 11.05
CA THR A 146 -10.14 3.35 12.14
C THR A 146 -10.60 1.89 12.26
N GLN A 147 -9.95 0.97 11.55
CA GLN A 147 -10.21 -0.48 11.57
C GLN A 147 -11.67 -0.86 11.28
N ARG A 148 -12.39 -0.06 10.47
CA ARG A 148 -13.74 -0.37 9.95
C ARG A 148 -13.70 -1.38 8.81
N VAL A 149 -12.56 -1.46 8.12
CA VAL A 149 -12.31 -2.45 7.06
C VAL A 149 -10.87 -2.94 7.16
N ALA A 150 -10.66 -4.20 6.82
CA ALA A 150 -9.32 -4.77 6.67
C ALA A 150 -9.34 -5.78 5.51
N PRO A 151 -8.48 -5.64 4.49
CA PRO A 151 -8.33 -6.65 3.47
C PRO A 151 -7.58 -7.88 4.01
N ASN A 152 -7.56 -8.96 3.23
CA ASN A 152 -6.74 -10.13 3.53
C ASN A 152 -5.23 -9.81 3.54
N SER A 153 -4.42 -10.63 4.22
CA SER A 153 -2.99 -10.35 4.45
C SER A 153 -2.15 -10.12 3.19
N PRO A 154 -2.29 -10.88 2.07
CA PRO A 154 -1.58 -10.59 0.81
C PRO A 154 -1.74 -9.16 0.31
N GLN A 155 -2.90 -8.54 0.52
CA GLN A 155 -3.12 -7.15 0.13
C GLN A 155 -2.17 -6.22 0.90
N TRP A 156 -2.10 -6.37 2.22
CA TRP A 156 -1.22 -5.59 3.07
C TRP A 156 0.25 -5.72 2.68
N PHE A 157 0.72 -6.90 2.27
CA PHE A 157 2.14 -7.10 1.93
C PHE A 157 2.56 -6.41 0.63
N ASN A 158 1.73 -6.51 -0.42
CA ASN A 158 2.21 -6.25 -1.77
C ASN A 158 1.52 -5.07 -2.47
N THR A 159 0.28 -4.75 -2.07
CA THR A 159 -0.54 -3.82 -2.86
C THR A 159 -0.06 -2.39 -2.72
N GLY A 160 0.09 -1.73 -3.86
CA GLY A 160 0.48 -0.33 -3.94
C GLY A 160 1.97 -0.05 -3.74
N LEU A 161 2.84 -1.05 -3.53
CA LEU A 161 4.28 -0.80 -3.44
C LEU A 161 4.84 -0.17 -4.74
N HIS A 162 4.40 -0.67 -5.89
CA HIS A 162 4.75 -0.08 -7.18
C HIS A 162 4.10 1.30 -7.39
N TRP A 163 2.81 1.45 -7.06
CA TRP A 163 2.09 2.72 -7.25
C TRP A 163 2.64 3.84 -6.35
N ALA A 164 2.89 3.56 -5.07
CA ALA A 164 3.33 4.56 -4.11
C ALA A 164 4.81 4.91 -4.25
N TYR A 165 5.67 3.90 -4.46
CA TYR A 165 7.12 4.03 -4.33
C TYR A 165 7.91 3.69 -5.60
N GLY A 166 7.26 3.16 -6.64
CA GLY A 166 7.95 2.64 -7.83
C GLY A 166 8.73 1.35 -7.57
N ILE A 167 8.51 0.67 -6.43
CA ILE A 167 9.18 -0.60 -6.12
C ILE A 167 8.71 -1.65 -7.11
N ASP A 168 9.66 -2.29 -7.79
CA ASP A 168 9.41 -3.37 -8.73
C ASP A 168 10.39 -4.55 -8.53
N GLY A 169 10.15 -5.66 -9.22
CA GLY A 169 10.97 -6.85 -9.23
C GLY A 169 10.56 -7.83 -10.33
N PRO A 170 11.34 -8.88 -10.59
CA PRO A 170 11.04 -9.85 -11.64
C PRO A 170 9.72 -10.56 -11.38
N SER A 171 9.06 -11.06 -12.44
CA SER A 171 7.85 -11.88 -12.32
C SER A 171 8.05 -13.06 -11.34
N GLN A 172 7.10 -13.26 -10.43
CA GLN A 172 7.06 -14.39 -9.51
C GLN A 172 6.09 -15.50 -9.97
N GLY A 173 5.69 -15.47 -11.24
CA GLY A 173 4.84 -16.52 -11.81
C GLY A 173 3.34 -16.39 -11.53
N HIS A 174 2.89 -15.27 -10.96
CA HIS A 174 1.46 -14.98 -10.82
C HIS A 174 0.84 -14.43 -12.10
N PHE A 175 -0.48 -14.49 -12.15
CA PHE A 175 -1.30 -14.06 -13.28
C PHE A 175 -2.32 -13.03 -12.81
N TYR A 176 -2.75 -12.18 -13.73
CA TYR A 176 -3.85 -11.24 -13.53
C TYR A 176 -4.75 -11.25 -14.77
N VAL A 177 -5.98 -10.79 -14.62
CA VAL A 177 -6.87 -10.58 -15.76
C VAL A 177 -6.69 -9.13 -16.22
N ASP A 178 -6.26 -8.94 -17.46
CA ASP A 178 -6.12 -7.61 -18.05
C ASP A 178 -7.52 -6.99 -18.20
N PHE A 179 -7.74 -5.85 -17.55
CA PHE A 179 -9.07 -5.25 -17.45
C PHE A 179 -9.62 -4.73 -18.79
N LYS A 180 -8.76 -4.49 -19.80
CA LYS A 180 -9.17 -4.02 -21.12
C LYS A 180 -9.59 -5.17 -22.02
N THR A 181 -8.82 -6.24 -22.01
CA THR A 181 -8.98 -7.39 -22.91
C THR A 181 -9.76 -8.55 -22.29
N GLY A 182 -9.88 -8.59 -20.96
CA GLY A 182 -10.49 -9.69 -20.21
C GLY A 182 -9.66 -10.97 -20.23
N LYS A 183 -8.42 -10.94 -20.73
CA LYS A 183 -7.57 -12.13 -20.87
C LYS A 183 -6.74 -12.36 -19.61
N LEU A 184 -6.53 -13.62 -19.27
CA LEU A 184 -5.55 -14.02 -18.27
C LEU A 184 -4.14 -13.79 -18.83
N VAL A 185 -3.34 -12.98 -18.15
CA VAL A 185 -1.99 -12.61 -18.56
C VAL A 185 -1.01 -12.94 -17.43
N LYS A 186 0.15 -13.49 -17.79
CA LYS A 186 1.24 -13.69 -16.83
C LYS A 186 1.83 -12.33 -16.49
N SER A 187 1.92 -12.01 -15.20
CA SER A 187 2.54 -10.76 -14.77
C SER A 187 4.01 -10.73 -15.17
N LYS A 188 4.48 -9.59 -15.69
CA LYS A 188 5.90 -9.36 -16.01
C LYS A 188 6.68 -8.82 -14.80
N SER A 189 5.97 -8.35 -13.79
CA SER A 189 6.48 -7.63 -12.62
C SER A 189 6.02 -8.31 -11.32
N SER A 190 6.78 -8.12 -10.24
CA SER A 190 6.38 -8.55 -8.89
C SER A 190 5.29 -7.68 -8.26
N TYR A 191 5.23 -6.39 -8.60
CA TYR A 191 4.54 -5.38 -7.78
C TYR A 191 3.59 -4.46 -8.56
N GLU A 192 3.66 -4.40 -9.89
CA GLU A 192 2.71 -3.65 -10.70
C GLU A 192 1.31 -4.28 -10.67
N HIS A 193 1.26 -5.61 -10.80
CA HIS A 193 0.08 -6.45 -10.62
C HIS A 193 0.39 -7.56 -9.61
N PRO A 194 0.59 -7.23 -8.32
CA PRO A 194 1.10 -8.16 -7.32
C PRO A 194 0.11 -9.29 -7.05
N GLN A 195 0.56 -10.38 -6.42
CA GLN A 195 -0.31 -11.43 -5.89
C GLN A 195 -1.02 -10.94 -4.62
N PRO A 196 -2.33 -10.62 -4.66
CA PRO A 196 -3.01 -9.95 -3.56
C PRO A 196 -4.21 -10.79 -3.06
N HIS A 197 -4.26 -12.07 -3.43
CA HIS A 197 -5.29 -13.03 -3.06
C HIS A 197 -4.68 -14.15 -2.21
N ALA A 198 -5.38 -14.53 -1.14
CA ALA A 198 -4.94 -15.55 -0.18
C ALA A 198 -5.44 -16.97 -0.50
N CYS A 199 -6.47 -17.08 -1.35
CA CYS A 199 -7.17 -18.34 -1.60
C CYS A 199 -7.03 -18.72 -3.08
N PHE A 200 -6.74 -20.00 -3.34
CA PHE A 200 -6.62 -20.56 -4.68
C PHE A 200 -7.33 -21.90 -4.74
N ILE A 201 -7.87 -22.21 -5.92
CA ILE A 201 -8.42 -23.52 -6.23
C ILE A 201 -7.55 -24.08 -7.36
N GLN A 202 -6.95 -25.25 -7.13
CA GLN A 202 -6.17 -25.95 -8.14
C GLN A 202 -6.90 -27.22 -8.53
N GLY A 203 -7.04 -27.45 -9.84
CA GLY A 203 -7.41 -28.75 -10.37
C GLY A 203 -6.17 -29.64 -10.35
N VAL A 204 -6.30 -30.83 -9.75
CA VAL A 204 -5.27 -31.87 -9.77
C VAL A 204 -5.74 -32.93 -10.76
N GLN A 205 -4.93 -33.22 -11.78
CA GLN A 205 -5.19 -34.34 -12.67
C GLN A 205 -4.78 -35.62 -11.98
N ASP A 206 -5.56 -36.69 -12.18
CA ASP A 206 -5.23 -38.03 -11.69
C ASP A 206 -4.19 -38.66 -12.62
N ASP A 207 -2.97 -38.12 -12.59
CA ASP A 207 -1.85 -38.59 -13.38
C ASP A 207 -0.58 -38.59 -12.52
N LEU A 208 0.07 -39.75 -12.46
CA LEU A 208 1.32 -39.99 -11.72
C LEU A 208 2.50 -40.27 -12.64
N VAL A 209 2.30 -40.25 -13.97
CA VAL A 209 3.31 -40.61 -14.99
C VAL A 209 3.88 -39.37 -15.67
#